data_AF-A0A3G4C370-F1
#
_entry.id   AF-A0A3G4C370-F1
#
_cell.length_a   1.000
_cell.length_b   1.000
_cell.length_c   1.000
_cell.angle_alpha   90.00
_cell.angle_beta   90.00
_cell.angle_gamma   90.00
#
_symmetry.space_group_name_H-M   'P 1'
#
loop_
_entity.id
_entity.type
_entity.pdbx_description
1 polymer ?
#
loop_
_entity_poly.entity_id
_entity_poly.type
_entity_poly.pdbx_seq_one_letter_code
_entity_poly.pdbx_strand_id
1 'polypeptide(L)'
;QAVFKSVFPITDFSGASMLEFVSYEFEPPKFDVDECRQRDLTYAAPLKVTLRLIVFDIDEDTGAKSIKDIKEQSVYMGDMPLMTNNGTFIVNGTER
;
A
#
# COMPACT_ATOMS: atom_id res chain seq x y z
N GLN A 1 -5.21 4.65 -7.77
CA GLN A 1 -6.26 4.03 -6.92
C GLN A 1 -6.99 2.83 -7.57
N ALA A 2 -7.34 2.84 -8.87
CA ALA A 2 -8.16 1.79 -9.49
C ALA A 2 -7.62 0.36 -9.28
N VAL A 3 -6.31 0.16 -9.36
CA VAL A 3 -5.65 -1.14 -9.15
C VAL A 3 -5.89 -1.70 -7.74
N PHE A 4 -5.85 -0.87 -6.70
CA PHE A 4 -6.16 -1.35 -5.35
C PHE A 4 -7.63 -1.77 -5.25
N LYS A 5 -8.55 -1.00 -5.85
CA LYS A 5 -9.97 -1.35 -5.88
C LYS A 5 -10.30 -2.58 -6.72
N SER A 6 -9.43 -3.00 -7.64
CA SER A 6 -9.64 -4.23 -8.41
C SER A 6 -9.16 -5.49 -7.69
N VAL A 7 -8.29 -5.34 -6.68
CA VAL A 7 -7.75 -6.45 -5.88
C VAL A 7 -8.52 -6.60 -4.57
N PHE A 8 -8.93 -5.49 -3.96
CA PHE A 8 -9.67 -5.47 -2.69
C PHE A 8 -11.17 -5.30 -2.92
N PRO A 9 -12.03 -5.92 -2.08
CA PRO A 9 -11.69 -6.64 -0.86
C PRO A 9 -11.16 -8.07 -1.11
N ILE A 10 -10.29 -8.54 -0.22
CA ILE A 10 -9.81 -9.93 -0.18
C ILE A 10 -10.48 -10.63 1.00
N THR A 11 -11.04 -11.81 0.79
CA THR A 11 -11.64 -12.63 1.85
C THR A 11 -10.84 -13.92 2.00
N ASP A 12 -10.66 -14.40 3.23
CA ASP A 12 -10.05 -15.71 3.47
C ASP A 12 -10.94 -16.87 3.03
N PHE A 13 -10.37 -18.08 2.96
CA PHE A 13 -11.10 -19.27 2.46
C PHE A 13 -12.29 -19.68 3.33
N SER A 14 -12.23 -19.42 4.64
CA SER A 14 -13.32 -19.69 5.58
C SER A 14 -14.39 -18.59 5.60
N GLY A 15 -14.09 -17.41 5.02
CA GLY A 15 -14.94 -16.24 5.12
C GLY A 15 -14.99 -15.61 6.52
N ALA A 16 -14.06 -15.96 7.40
CA ALA A 16 -13.95 -15.44 8.76
C ALA A 16 -13.23 -14.09 8.82
N SER A 17 -12.48 -13.73 7.77
CA SER A 17 -11.74 -12.47 7.72
C SER A 17 -11.83 -11.81 6.35
N MET A 18 -11.93 -10.48 6.34
CA MET A 18 -11.92 -9.67 5.13
C MET A 18 -10.92 -8.52 5.26
N LEU A 19 -10.13 -8.29 4.22
CA LEU A 19 -9.21 -7.18 4.10
C LEU A 19 -9.75 -6.17 3.08
N GLU A 20 -9.95 -4.93 3.52
CA GLU A 20 -10.43 -3.83 2.69
C GLU A 20 -9.33 -2.79 2.45
N PHE A 21 -9.36 -2.19 1.26
CA PHE A 21 -8.55 -1.02 0.95
C PHE A 21 -9.28 0.25 1.38
N VAL A 22 -8.62 1.08 2.20
CA VAL A 22 -9.16 2.37 2.67
C VAL A 22 -8.58 3.51 1.86
N SER A 23 -7.26 3.68 1.90
CA SER A 23 -6.55 4.77 1.24
C SER A 23 -5.09 4.40 0.95
N TYR A 24 -4.42 5.23 0.17
CA TYR A 24 -2.96 5.17 0.02
C TYR A 24 -2.40 6.58 0.07
N GLU A 25 -1.14 6.67 0.45
CA GLU A 25 -0.38 7.92 0.47
C GLU A 25 1.08 7.65 0.07
N PHE A 26 1.71 8.67 -0.50
CA PHE A 26 3.15 8.69 -0.70
C PHE A 26 3.76 9.51 0.43
N GLU A 27 4.71 8.92 1.14
CA GLU A 27 5.57 9.70 2.03
C GLU A 27 6.57 10.51 1.20
N PRO A 28 7.13 11.61 1.74
CA PRO A 28 8.17 12.35 1.06
C PRO A 28 9.37 11.44 0.70
N PRO A 29 10.04 11.69 -0.43
CA PRO A 29 11.33 11.07 -0.74
C PRO A 29 12.32 11.25 0.40
N LYS A 30 13.11 10.21 0.68
CA LYS A 30 14.17 10.29 1.70
C LYS A 30 15.31 11.23 1.30
N PHE A 31 15.52 11.37 -0.01
CA PHE A 31 16.61 12.13 -0.62
C PHE A 31 16.07 12.91 -1.82
N ASP A 32 16.72 14.02 -2.15
CA ASP A 32 16.42 14.77 -3.36
C ASP A 32 17.11 14.17 -4.60
N VAL A 33 16.84 14.78 -5.77
CA VAL A 33 17.34 14.32 -7.07
C VAL A 33 18.87 14.37 -7.14
N ASP A 34 19.49 15.41 -6.58
CA ASP A 34 20.94 15.63 -6.70
C ASP A 34 21.71 14.69 -5.78
N GLU A 35 21.19 14.44 -4.58
CA GLU A 35 21.72 13.42 -3.69
C GLU A 35 21.59 12.01 -4.28
N CYS A 36 20.46 11.69 -4.91
CA CYS A 36 20.29 10.40 -5.57
C CYS A 36 21.29 10.19 -6.71
N ARG A 37 21.60 11.24 -7.48
CA ARG A 37 22.63 11.18 -8.54
C ARG A 37 24.03 10.96 -7.96
N GLN A 38 24.40 11.69 -6.92
CA GLN A 38 25.75 11.62 -6.34
C GLN A 38 26.04 10.30 -5.61
N ARG A 39 24.99 9.66 -5.06
CA ARG A 39 25.10 8.47 -4.22
C ARG A 39 24.67 7.18 -4.91
N ASP A 40 24.47 7.21 -6.23
CA ASP A 40 23.97 6.07 -7.02
C ASP A 40 22.64 5.48 -6.50
N LEU A 41 21.75 6.34 -5.98
CA LEU A 41 20.44 5.94 -5.44
C LEU A 41 19.31 6.17 -6.46
N THR A 42 18.13 5.61 -6.17
CA THR A 42 16.91 5.86 -6.95
C THR A 42 16.07 6.93 -6.25
N TYR A 43 15.63 7.94 -7.00
CA TYR A 43 14.72 8.97 -6.49
C TYR A 43 13.30 8.41 -6.39
N ALA A 44 12.86 8.09 -5.19
CA ALA A 44 11.59 7.41 -4.93
C ALA A 44 10.95 7.86 -3.61
N ALA A 45 9.61 7.75 -3.56
CA ALA A 45 8.80 7.95 -2.36
C ALA A 45 8.27 6.62 -1.81
N PRO A 46 8.30 6.41 -0.48
CA PRO A 46 7.61 5.28 0.14
C PRO A 46 6.10 5.34 -0.12
N LEU A 47 5.53 4.25 -0.64
CA LEU A 47 4.09 4.08 -0.79
C LEU A 47 3.55 3.37 0.46
N LYS A 48 2.68 4.05 1.20
CA LYS A 48 1.91 3.47 2.30
C LYS A 48 0.47 3.26 1.88
N VAL A 49 -0.09 2.12 2.27
CA VAL A 49 -1.49 1.76 2.01
C VAL A 49 -2.17 1.46 3.33
N THR A 50 -3.26 2.16 3.60
CA THR A 50 -4.11 1.92 4.76
C THR A 50 -5.10 0.82 4.42
N LEU A 51 -4.99 -0.29 5.15
CA LEU A 51 -5.84 -1.46 5.01
C LEU A 51 -6.65 -1.65 6.29
N ARG A 52 -7.87 -2.17 6.13
CA ARG A 52 -8.76 -2.52 7.23
C ARG A 52 -9.01 -4.02 7.22
N LEU A 53 -8.61 -4.70 8.29
CA LEU A 53 -8.94 -6.09 8.56
C LEU A 53 -10.23 -6.14 9.40
N ILE A 54 -11.26 -6.77 8.85
CA ILE A 54 -12.52 -7.08 9.53
C ILE A 54 -12.52 -8.57 9.85
N VAL A 55 -12.68 -8.91 11.12
CA VAL A 55 -12.81 -10.29 11.59
C VAL A 55 -14.26 -10.53 11.96
N PHE A 56 -14.83 -11.62 11.47
CA PHE A 56 -16.20 -12.02 11.74
C PHE A 56 -16.24 -13.13 12.80
N ASP A 57 -17.27 -13.11 13.63
CA ASP A 57 -17.70 -14.28 14.39
C ASP A 57 -18.80 -14.98 13.58
N ILE A 58 -18.62 -16.28 13.35
CA ILE A 58 -19.55 -17.11 12.56
C ILE A 58 -20.19 -18.09 13.51
N ASP A 59 -21.50 -17.96 13.69
CA ASP A 59 -22.29 -18.92 14.45
C ASP A 59 -22.38 -20.24 13.66
N GLU A 60 -21.90 -21.34 14.24
CA GLU A 60 -21.79 -22.64 13.54
C GLU A 60 -23.15 -23.28 13.24
N ASP A 61 -24.17 -22.97 14.03
CA ASP A 61 -25.50 -23.56 13.90
C ASP A 61 -26.36 -22.82 12.86
N THR A 62 -26.23 -21.49 12.80
CA THR A 62 -27.07 -20.61 11.95
C THR A 62 -26.33 -20.05 10.74
N GLY A 63 -24.99 -20.08 10.73
CA GLY A 63 -24.15 -19.45 9.71
C GLY A 63 -24.18 -17.92 9.75
N ALA A 64 -24.79 -17.32 10.77
CA ALA A 64 -24.89 -15.87 10.90
C ALA A 64 -23.50 -15.26 11.11
N LYS A 65 -23.19 -14.21 10.34
CA LYS A 65 -21.94 -13.45 10.47
C LYS A 65 -22.18 -12.18 11.27
N SER A 66 -21.41 -12.00 12.32
CA SER A 66 -21.34 -10.74 13.08
C SER A 66 -19.91 -10.21 13.11
N ILE A 67 -19.75 -8.90 13.26
CA ILE A 67 -18.40 -8.30 13.33
C ILE A 67 -17.84 -8.56 14.72
N LYS A 68 -16.70 -9.23 14.78
CA LYS A 68 -15.95 -9.50 16.01
C LYS A 68 -14.96 -8.39 16.31
N ASP A 69 -14.19 -7.98 15.31
CA ASP A 69 -13.13 -6.98 15.46
C ASP A 69 -12.86 -6.26 14.15
N ILE A 70 -12.38 -5.01 14.26
CA ILE A 70 -11.93 -4.21 13.12
C ILE A 70 -10.58 -3.58 13.48
N LYS A 71 -9.57 -3.84 12.67
CA LYS A 71 -8.25 -3.23 12.79
C LYS A 71 -7.89 -2.50 11.50
N GLU A 72 -7.53 -1.24 11.63
CA GLU A 72 -7.04 -0.42 10.52
C GLU A 72 -5.56 -0.13 10.72
N GLN A 73 -4.75 -0.36 9.68
CA GLN A 73 -3.31 -0.17 9.76
C GLN A 73 -2.74 0.31 8.43
N SER A 74 -1.78 1.24 8.52
CA SER A 74 -0.96 1.66 7.40
C SER A 74 0.21 0.69 7.19
N VAL A 75 0.29 0.10 6.00
CA VAL A 75 1.29 -0.87 5.60
C VAL A 75 2.19 -0.27 4.52
N TYR A 76 3.50 -0.46 4.64
CA TYR A 76 4.47 -0.08 3.60
C TYR A 76 4.41 -1.08 2.45
N MET A 77 4.16 -0.60 1.23
CA MET A 77 4.01 -1.42 0.03
C MET A 77 5.25 -1.42 -0.88
N GLY A 78 6.22 -0.53 -0.62
CA GLY A 78 7.43 -0.39 -1.44
C GLY A 78 7.74 1.06 -1.76
N ASP A 79 8.88 1.29 -2.43
CA ASP A 79 9.30 2.60 -2.90
C ASP A 79 8.88 2.77 -4.37
N MET A 80 8.19 3.87 -4.66
CA MET A 80 7.74 4.20 -6.01
C MET A 80 8.64 5.28 -6.60
N PRO A 81 9.32 5.01 -7.74
CA PRO A 81 10.14 6.01 -8.42
C PRO A 81 9.31 7.24 -8.77
N LEU A 82 9.86 8.41 -8.45
CA LEU A 82 9.20 9.68 -8.76
C LEU A 82 9.87 10.35 -9.96
N MET A 83 9.03 11.05 -10.70
CA MET A 83 9.45 11.83 -11.85
C MET A 83 10.08 13.14 -11.37
N THR A 84 11.20 13.53 -12.00
CA THR A 84 11.81 14.85 -11.81
C THR A 84 10.99 15.92 -12.52
N ASN A 85 11.31 17.20 -12.28
CA ASN A 85 10.67 18.31 -12.99
C ASN A 85 10.89 18.27 -14.53
N ASN A 86 11.87 17.50 -15.01
CA ASN A 86 12.20 17.38 -16.42
C ASN A 86 11.49 16.22 -17.11
N GLY A 87 10.65 15.46 -16.41
CA GLY A 87 9.95 14.30 -16.98
C GLY A 87 10.77 13.00 -17.00
N THR A 88 11.90 12.96 -16.29
CA THR A 88 12.82 11.82 -16.21
C THR A 88 12.76 11.15 -14.84
N PHE A 89 13.41 10.00 -14.71
CA PHE A 89 13.57 9.28 -13.44
C PHE A 89 15.06 9.13 -13.11
N ILE A 90 15.42 9.27 -11.84
CA ILE A 90 16.76 8.86 -11.37
C ILE A 90 16.68 7.43 -10.89
N VAL A 91 17.35 6.52 -11.59
CA VAL A 91 17.42 5.09 -11.25
C VAL A 91 18.88 4.71 -11.08
N ASN A 92 19.26 4.33 -9.87
CA ASN A 92 20.65 4.00 -9.49
C ASN A 92 21.64 5.10 -9.96
N GLY A 93 21.36 6.35 -9.59
CA GLY A 93 22.16 7.52 -9.96
C GLY A 93 22.02 8.01 -11.40
N THR A 94 21.41 7.22 -12.30
CA THR A 94 21.32 7.54 -13.73
C THR A 94 19.94 8.10 -14.09
N GLU A 95 19.93 9.18 -14.87
CA GLU A 95 18.70 9.76 -15.40
C GLU A 95 18.18 8.99 -16.63
N ARG A 96 16.89 8.64 -16.64
CA ARG A 96 16.21 7.87 -17.69
C ARG A 96 14.87 8.46 -18.08
#